data_AF-N1Z5C7-F1
#
_entry.id   AF-N1Z5C7-F1
#
_cell.length_a   1.000
_cell.length_b   1.000
_cell.length_c   1.000
_cell.angle_alpha   90.00
_cell.angle_beta   90.00
_cell.angle_gamma   90.00
#
_symmetry.space_group_name_H-M   'P 1'
#
loop_
_entity.id
_entity.type
_entity.pdbx_description
1 polymer ?
#
loop_
_entity_poly.entity_id
_entity_poly.type
_entity_poly.pdbx_seq_one_letter_code
_entity_poly.pdbx_strand_id
1 'polypeptide(L)'
;MKKLKNCIILLFCMVISSSIVFAKTGDIIGKAVNTDIVAYINGLPIPSYNINGYTGIVAEDLEKYGFDVWYSDSERTLRIEYDIASPNEITADYIPPKNTKAIGSFAANIYETDIIARLFYGADRDEKSYDAGNRVILEVLSQTDDESIDVNVYNIGGKSIILMDDLEYYGNVTWYPEKRKICFDYVSPSYYKIWDLKIKRQEERDVSKDISDFAVEFKRTGNNKFDITEKNIQYLTDFTVTWDEERNLMFGFQLEMNVMDETEELHSMLNKMLNQDREGNKVQEGTDFVNEHIKVSVNGIYIPVTFVRGGGGNGHSDFYFYFDTSSLDETVKEFDDIQTIAIECK
;
A
#
# COMPACT_ATOMS: atom_id res chain seq x y z
N MET A 1 22.84 71.18 -0.79
CA MET A 1 21.39 70.93 -1.06
C MET A 1 21.11 69.76 -2.02
N LYS A 2 21.89 69.54 -3.09
CA LYS A 2 21.70 68.37 -4.00
C LYS A 2 21.87 67.00 -3.31
N LYS A 3 22.87 66.84 -2.42
CA LYS A 3 23.07 65.59 -1.66
C LYS A 3 21.95 65.30 -0.64
N LEU A 4 21.30 66.34 -0.12
CA LEU A 4 20.19 66.19 0.84
C LEU A 4 18.88 65.79 0.13
N LYS A 5 18.63 66.30 -1.09
CA LYS A 5 17.48 65.87 -1.91
C LYS A 5 17.59 64.40 -2.35
N ASN A 6 18.79 63.91 -2.68
CA ASN A 6 18.98 62.51 -3.06
C ASN A 6 18.80 61.54 -1.89
N CYS A 7 19.18 61.92 -0.65
CA CYS A 7 18.90 61.10 0.54
C CYS A 7 17.41 61.03 0.88
N ILE A 8 16.64 62.10 0.65
CA ILE A 8 15.19 62.12 0.92
C ILE A 8 14.42 61.24 -0.08
N ILE A 9 14.87 61.18 -1.34
CA ILE A 9 14.27 60.29 -2.37
C ILE A 9 14.58 58.81 -2.07
N LEU A 10 15.80 58.49 -1.61
CA LEU A 10 16.15 57.13 -1.19
C LEU A 10 15.38 56.66 0.05
N LEU A 11 15.13 57.56 1.01
CA LEU A 11 14.30 57.25 2.18
C LEU A 11 12.83 57.03 1.80
N PHE A 12 12.31 57.73 0.79
CA PHE A 12 10.93 57.54 0.30
C PHE A 12 10.75 56.21 -0.45
N CYS A 13 11.79 55.70 -1.12
CA CYS A 13 11.75 54.39 -1.79
C CYS A 13 11.85 53.19 -0.82
N MET A 14 12.46 53.33 0.35
CA MET A 14 12.51 52.23 1.36
C MET A 14 11.18 52.03 2.12
N VAL A 15 10.30 53.04 2.13
CA VAL A 15 9.00 52.97 2.83
C VAL A 15 7.91 52.26 2.01
N ILE A 16 8.20 51.91 0.75
CA ILE A 16 7.35 51.02 -0.07
C ILE A 16 7.78 49.55 0.09
N SER A 17 8.33 49.20 1.26
CA SER A 17 8.40 47.82 1.69
C SER A 17 6.97 47.37 1.95
N SER A 18 6.41 46.66 0.97
CA SER A 18 5.13 45.97 1.04
C SER A 18 5.02 45.25 2.38
N SER A 19 4.21 45.80 3.28
CA SER A 19 3.83 45.11 4.50
C SER A 19 3.00 43.92 4.05
N ILE A 20 3.60 42.73 4.10
CA ILE A 20 2.85 41.48 3.96
C ILE A 20 2.04 41.36 5.25
N VAL A 21 0.77 41.77 5.18
CA VAL A 21 -0.18 41.54 6.26
C VAL A 21 -0.64 40.09 6.13
N PHE A 22 -0.20 39.23 7.03
CA PHE A 22 -0.75 37.89 7.16
C PHE A 22 -2.14 37.99 7.80
N ALA A 23 -3.11 37.28 7.23
CA ALA A 23 -4.44 37.15 7.83
C ALA A 23 -4.30 36.48 9.21
N LYS A 24 -5.05 36.97 10.19
CA LYS A 24 -5.16 36.33 11.50
C LYS A 24 -6.30 35.33 11.47
N THR A 25 -6.20 34.28 12.29
CA THR A 25 -7.30 33.34 12.52
C THR A 25 -8.61 34.09 12.77
N GLY A 26 -9.64 33.76 11.99
CA GLY A 26 -10.95 34.40 12.03
C GLY A 26 -11.11 35.62 11.13
N ASP A 27 -10.07 36.07 10.41
CA ASP A 27 -10.21 37.09 9.38
C ASP A 27 -10.95 36.52 8.15
N ILE A 28 -11.78 37.34 7.51
CA ILE A 28 -12.41 36.96 6.23
C ILE A 28 -11.36 37.08 5.13
N ILE A 29 -10.98 35.95 4.54
CA ILE A 29 -9.99 35.86 3.46
C ILE A 29 -10.63 35.64 2.08
N GLY A 30 -11.93 35.34 2.04
CA GLY A 30 -12.63 35.09 0.79
C GLY A 30 -14.11 34.83 0.95
N LYS A 31 -14.72 34.35 -0.13
CA LYS A 31 -16.13 33.96 -0.18
C LYS A 31 -16.30 32.69 -1.01
N ALA A 32 -17.17 31.80 -0.55
CA ALA A 32 -17.71 30.73 -1.36
C ALA A 32 -18.91 31.23 -2.16
N VAL A 33 -19.12 30.68 -3.36
CA VAL A 33 -20.24 31.04 -4.23
C VAL A 33 -21.11 29.84 -4.56
N ASN A 34 -22.40 30.10 -4.85
CA ASN A 34 -23.34 29.07 -5.26
C ASN A 34 -22.93 28.52 -6.64
N THR A 35 -22.96 27.21 -6.80
CA THR A 35 -22.55 26.52 -8.02
C THR A 35 -23.49 25.36 -8.33
N ASP A 36 -23.56 24.96 -9.58
CA ASP A 36 -24.24 23.75 -10.05
C ASP A 36 -23.30 22.53 -10.10
N ILE A 37 -22.06 22.68 -9.62
CA ILE A 37 -21.08 21.58 -9.52
C ILE A 37 -21.49 20.60 -8.43
N VAL A 38 -21.42 19.30 -8.75
CA VAL A 38 -21.57 18.22 -7.76
C VAL A 38 -20.24 17.49 -7.59
N ALA A 39 -19.83 17.30 -6.33
CA ALA A 39 -18.63 16.57 -5.95
C ALA A 39 -18.96 15.13 -5.57
N TYR A 40 -18.07 14.18 -5.87
CA TYR A 40 -18.23 12.77 -5.55
C TYR A 40 -16.94 12.19 -4.96
N ILE A 41 -17.06 11.36 -3.92
CA ILE A 41 -16.01 10.51 -3.37
C ILE A 41 -16.39 9.06 -3.68
N ASN A 42 -15.58 8.34 -4.45
CA ASN A 42 -15.81 6.95 -4.84
C ASN A 42 -17.24 6.71 -5.39
N GLY A 43 -17.71 7.62 -6.24
CA GLY A 43 -19.04 7.58 -6.85
C GLY A 43 -20.20 8.07 -5.97
N LEU A 44 -19.97 8.37 -4.69
CA LEU A 44 -20.99 8.90 -3.77
C LEU A 44 -20.90 10.41 -3.66
N PRO A 45 -22.03 11.15 -3.75
CA PRO A 45 -22.01 12.60 -3.69
C PRO A 45 -21.61 13.11 -2.30
N ILE A 46 -20.86 14.22 -2.25
CA ILE A 46 -20.42 14.89 -1.01
C ILE A 46 -20.79 16.39 -1.03
N PRO A 47 -21.15 17.02 0.11
CA PRO A 47 -21.30 18.47 0.19
C PRO A 47 -20.04 19.21 -0.25
N SER A 48 -20.19 20.26 -1.05
CA SER A 48 -19.06 21.03 -1.56
C SER A 48 -19.34 22.53 -1.70
N TYR A 49 -18.26 23.29 -1.80
CA TYR A 49 -18.24 24.74 -1.95
C TYR A 49 -17.42 25.11 -3.19
N ASN A 50 -17.86 26.14 -3.93
CA ASN A 50 -16.99 26.74 -4.93
C ASN A 50 -16.16 27.86 -4.28
N ILE A 51 -14.85 27.67 -4.22
CA ILE A 51 -13.88 28.57 -3.61
C ILE A 51 -12.92 29.03 -4.70
N ASN A 52 -13.10 30.26 -5.19
CA ASN A 52 -12.26 30.83 -6.26
C ASN A 52 -12.12 29.93 -7.51
N GLY A 53 -13.17 29.18 -7.86
CA GLY A 53 -13.15 28.23 -8.99
C GLY A 53 -12.76 26.79 -8.62
N TYR A 54 -12.16 26.57 -7.45
CA TYR A 54 -11.86 25.25 -6.91
C TYR A 54 -13.06 24.66 -6.16
N THR A 55 -13.10 23.33 -6.05
CA THR A 55 -14.11 22.63 -5.27
C THR A 55 -13.56 22.32 -3.89
N GLY A 56 -14.08 22.98 -2.86
CA GLY A 56 -13.79 22.65 -1.46
C GLY A 56 -14.81 21.67 -0.90
N ILE A 57 -14.36 20.73 -0.06
CA ILE A 57 -15.21 19.76 0.65
C ILE A 57 -15.00 19.89 2.15
N VAL A 58 -16.01 19.50 2.94
CA VAL A 58 -15.86 19.42 4.40
C VAL A 58 -15.00 18.20 4.71
N ALA A 59 -13.82 18.43 5.28
CA ALA A 59 -12.86 17.37 5.54
C ALA A 59 -13.41 16.34 6.53
N GLU A 60 -14.12 16.77 7.56
CA GLU A 60 -14.76 15.89 8.55
C GLU A 60 -15.87 15.02 7.95
N ASP A 61 -16.48 15.42 6.83
CA ASP A 61 -17.49 14.58 6.18
C ASP A 61 -16.87 13.34 5.51
N LEU A 62 -15.56 13.32 5.23
CA LEU A 62 -14.85 12.18 4.64
C LEU A 62 -14.94 10.91 5.49
N GLU A 63 -15.14 11.04 6.81
CA GLU A 63 -15.35 9.90 7.73
C GLU A 63 -16.49 8.98 7.23
N LYS A 64 -17.55 9.57 6.67
CA LYS A 64 -18.72 8.84 6.13
C LYS A 64 -18.45 8.12 4.80
N TYR A 65 -17.29 8.38 4.20
CA TYR A 65 -16.88 7.86 2.90
C TYR A 65 -15.68 6.91 3.01
N GLY A 66 -15.44 6.36 4.22
CA GLY A 66 -14.44 5.31 4.45
C GLY A 66 -13.08 5.82 4.95
N PHE A 67 -12.95 7.12 5.21
CA PHE A 67 -11.73 7.69 5.80
C PHE A 67 -11.77 7.61 7.32
N ASP A 68 -10.59 7.60 7.95
CA ASP A 68 -10.41 7.97 9.34
C ASP A 68 -10.12 9.46 9.43
N VAL A 69 -10.92 10.19 10.22
CA VAL A 69 -10.74 11.62 10.42
C VAL A 69 -10.75 11.95 11.90
N TRP A 70 -9.66 12.52 12.41
CA TRP A 70 -9.60 12.92 13.81
C TRP A 70 -8.81 14.22 14.00
N TYR A 71 -9.25 15.01 14.98
CA TYR A 71 -8.69 16.33 15.23
C TYR A 71 -7.81 16.35 16.49
N SER A 72 -6.59 16.89 16.35
CA SER A 72 -5.62 17.12 17.41
C SER A 72 -5.65 18.58 17.84
N ASP A 73 -6.20 18.88 19.03
CA ASP A 73 -6.25 20.27 19.49
C ASP A 73 -4.88 20.84 19.87
N SER A 74 -4.00 20.01 20.46
CA SER A 74 -2.65 20.42 20.82
C SER A 74 -1.78 20.74 19.60
N GLU A 75 -2.03 20.07 18.48
CA GLU A 75 -1.27 20.26 17.23
C GLU A 75 -2.00 21.16 16.24
N ARG A 76 -3.24 21.57 16.53
CA ARG A 76 -4.13 22.30 15.60
C ARG A 76 -4.17 21.60 14.23
N THR A 77 -4.25 20.27 14.24
CA THR A 77 -4.12 19.44 13.03
C THR A 77 -5.34 18.53 12.90
N LEU A 78 -5.97 18.55 11.73
CA LEU A 78 -6.97 17.56 11.33
C LEU A 78 -6.25 16.44 10.59
N ARG A 79 -6.13 15.27 11.21
CA ARG A 79 -5.57 14.09 10.57
C ARG A 79 -6.66 13.42 9.74
N ILE A 80 -6.35 13.18 8.48
CA ILE A 80 -7.18 12.47 7.51
C ILE A 80 -6.37 11.28 7.03
N GLU A 81 -6.93 10.11 7.12
CA GLU A 81 -6.28 8.85 6.81
C GLU A 81 -7.24 7.98 6.01
N TYR A 82 -6.72 7.25 5.03
CA TYR A 82 -7.51 6.28 4.27
C TYR A 82 -6.86 4.91 4.44
N ASP A 83 -7.49 4.04 5.22
CA ASP A 83 -7.11 2.63 5.35
C ASP A 83 -7.74 1.85 4.18
N ILE A 84 -6.89 1.15 3.45
CA ILE A 84 -7.23 0.49 2.19
C ILE A 84 -7.49 -0.98 2.43
N ALA A 85 -6.79 -1.55 3.41
CA ALA A 85 -6.93 -2.92 3.81
C ALA A 85 -8.21 -3.10 4.65
N SER A 86 -8.71 -2.02 5.26
CA SER A 86 -9.97 -2.02 6.00
C SER A 86 -10.61 -0.62 6.02
N PRO A 87 -11.14 -0.11 4.89
CA PRO A 87 -11.81 1.18 4.89
C PRO A 87 -12.98 1.17 5.87
N ASN A 88 -13.22 2.32 6.52
CA ASN A 88 -14.34 2.48 7.43
C ASN A 88 -15.68 2.22 6.73
N GLU A 89 -16.69 1.86 7.51
CA GLU A 89 -18.05 1.65 6.99
C GLU A 89 -18.53 2.92 6.25
N ILE A 90 -18.94 2.75 4.99
CA ILE A 90 -19.49 3.85 4.20
C ILE A 90 -20.93 4.11 4.66
N THR A 91 -21.14 5.20 5.37
CA THR A 91 -22.46 5.62 5.88
C THR A 91 -23.02 6.87 5.18
N ALA A 92 -22.38 7.34 4.11
CA ALA A 92 -22.79 8.54 3.39
C ALA A 92 -24.20 8.42 2.80
N ASP A 93 -25.07 9.37 3.12
CA ASP A 93 -26.48 9.43 2.69
C ASP A 93 -26.85 10.77 2.01
N TYR A 94 -25.85 11.62 1.72
CA TYR A 94 -26.08 12.94 1.16
C TYR A 94 -26.74 12.86 -0.22
N ILE A 95 -27.79 13.67 -0.41
CA ILE A 95 -28.47 13.84 -1.69
C ILE A 95 -28.28 15.30 -2.13
N PRO A 96 -27.58 15.57 -3.25
CA PRO A 96 -27.38 16.93 -3.75
C PRO A 96 -28.71 17.66 -3.97
N PRO A 97 -28.96 18.78 -3.29
CA PRO A 97 -30.15 19.56 -3.53
C PRO A 97 -30.07 20.25 -4.88
N LYS A 98 -31.21 20.41 -5.55
CA LYS A 98 -31.29 21.25 -6.74
C LYS A 98 -30.94 22.70 -6.35
N ASN A 99 -29.87 23.24 -6.94
CA ASN A 99 -29.51 24.63 -6.69
C ASN A 99 -30.59 25.57 -7.27
N THR A 100 -31.21 26.36 -6.41
CA THR A 100 -32.21 27.37 -6.78
C THR A 100 -31.66 28.80 -6.80
N LYS A 101 -30.42 29.00 -6.34
CA LYS A 101 -29.74 30.31 -6.30
C LYS A 101 -28.98 30.55 -7.60
N ALA A 102 -28.78 31.83 -7.94
CA ALA A 102 -28.01 32.20 -9.11
C ALA A 102 -26.55 31.70 -8.99
N ILE A 103 -26.02 31.08 -10.04
CA ILE A 103 -24.62 30.62 -10.09
C ILE A 103 -23.69 31.83 -9.89
N GLY A 104 -22.66 31.68 -9.06
CA GLY A 104 -21.71 32.75 -8.72
C GLY A 104 -22.22 33.74 -7.65
N SER A 105 -23.48 33.64 -7.21
CA SER A 105 -23.96 34.45 -6.09
C SER A 105 -23.34 34.01 -4.77
N PHE A 106 -23.27 34.93 -3.80
CA PHE A 106 -22.69 34.68 -2.49
C PHE A 106 -23.34 33.48 -1.78
N ALA A 107 -22.52 32.57 -1.26
CA ALA A 107 -22.95 31.44 -0.44
C ALA A 107 -22.51 31.60 1.02
N ALA A 108 -21.22 31.86 1.27
CA ALA A 108 -20.66 32.00 2.61
C ALA A 108 -19.34 32.80 2.61
N ASN A 109 -18.96 33.35 3.76
CA ASN A 109 -17.60 33.87 3.97
C ASN A 109 -16.63 32.71 4.22
N ILE A 110 -15.38 32.90 3.82
CA ILE A 110 -14.27 32.00 4.11
C ILE A 110 -13.37 32.70 5.11
N TYR A 111 -13.06 32.01 6.19
CA TYR A 111 -12.26 32.52 7.29
C TYR A 111 -10.90 31.83 7.34
N GLU A 112 -9.87 32.61 7.66
CA GLU A 112 -8.53 32.10 7.94
C GLU A 112 -8.57 31.21 9.19
N THR A 113 -7.82 30.11 9.16
CA THR A 113 -7.62 29.25 10.31
C THR A 113 -6.15 28.87 10.47
N ASP A 114 -5.76 28.65 11.70
CA ASP A 114 -4.48 28.07 12.10
C ASP A 114 -4.50 26.54 12.07
N ILE A 115 -5.62 25.92 11.65
CA ILE A 115 -5.73 24.48 11.47
C ILE A 115 -5.05 24.09 10.16
N ILE A 116 -4.31 22.98 10.18
CA ILE A 116 -3.76 22.31 8.99
C ILE A 116 -4.42 20.94 8.87
N ALA A 117 -4.64 20.45 7.65
CA ALA A 117 -5.04 19.07 7.44
C ALA A 117 -3.80 18.27 7.03
N ARG A 118 -3.55 17.16 7.73
CA ARG A 118 -2.46 16.25 7.40
C ARG A 118 -3.03 14.96 6.85
N LEU A 119 -2.69 14.66 5.61
CA LEU A 119 -3.11 13.47 4.88
C LEU A 119 -2.06 12.38 5.06
N PHE A 120 -2.51 11.20 5.48
CA PHE A 120 -1.68 10.02 5.71
C PHE A 120 -2.24 8.85 4.92
N TYR A 121 -1.36 8.06 4.33
CA TYR A 121 -1.73 6.68 4.11
C TYR A 121 -1.91 5.99 5.45
N GLY A 122 -3.00 5.24 5.59
CA GLY A 122 -3.12 4.34 6.73
C GLY A 122 -1.91 3.43 6.74
N ALA A 123 -1.22 3.37 7.87
CA ALA A 123 -0.03 2.54 8.00
C ALA A 123 -0.45 1.09 7.73
N ASP A 124 -0.16 0.58 6.55
CA ASP A 124 -0.36 -0.84 6.23
C ASP A 124 0.81 -1.67 6.83
N ARG A 125 1.28 -1.32 8.04
CA ARG A 125 2.03 -2.25 8.90
C ARG A 125 1.11 -3.31 9.50
N ASP A 126 0.10 -3.66 8.73
CA ASP A 126 -0.88 -4.66 9.04
C ASP A 126 -0.30 -5.93 8.43
N GLU A 127 0.53 -6.63 9.21
CA GLU A 127 0.77 -8.05 9.03
C GLU A 127 -0.59 -8.75 9.21
N LYS A 128 -1.46 -8.68 8.20
CA LYS A 128 -2.74 -9.39 8.22
C LYS A 128 -2.42 -10.84 7.92
N SER A 129 -2.20 -11.58 9.00
CA SER A 129 -2.16 -13.04 8.99
C SER A 129 -3.60 -13.56 8.94
N TYR A 130 -4.03 -14.04 7.79
CA TYR A 130 -5.28 -14.77 7.63
C TYR A 130 -5.02 -16.25 7.87
N ASP A 131 -5.85 -16.88 8.69
CA ASP A 131 -5.92 -18.35 8.73
C ASP A 131 -6.58 -18.84 7.43
N ALA A 132 -5.75 -19.16 6.45
CA ALA A 132 -6.17 -19.62 5.13
C ALA A 132 -6.54 -21.11 5.12
N GLY A 133 -6.55 -21.77 6.29
CA GLY A 133 -6.80 -23.18 6.46
C GLY A 133 -5.95 -23.75 7.60
N ASN A 134 -6.27 -24.96 8.08
CA ASN A 134 -5.66 -25.54 9.29
C ASN A 134 -4.12 -25.48 9.35
N ARG A 135 -3.43 -25.43 8.19
CA ARG A 135 -1.97 -25.43 8.10
C ARG A 135 -1.38 -24.27 7.28
N VAL A 136 -2.18 -23.37 6.72
CA VAL A 136 -1.69 -22.29 5.85
C VAL A 136 -2.01 -20.94 6.48
N ILE A 137 -1.01 -20.09 6.57
CA ILE A 137 -1.16 -18.67 6.92
C ILE A 137 -0.89 -17.88 5.64
N LEU A 138 -1.78 -16.94 5.33
CA LEU A 138 -1.51 -15.88 4.37
C LEU A 138 -1.15 -14.62 5.14
N GLU A 139 0.06 -14.14 5.01
CA GLU A 139 0.44 -12.81 5.46
C GLU A 139 0.51 -11.89 4.25
N VAL A 140 -0.17 -10.75 4.32
CA VAL A 140 -0.04 -9.69 3.33
C VAL A 140 0.63 -8.52 4.02
N LEU A 141 1.74 -8.07 3.46
CA LEU A 141 2.51 -6.92 3.93
C LEU A 141 2.47 -5.85 2.85
N SER A 142 2.13 -4.63 3.22
CA SER A 142 2.30 -3.50 2.33
C SER A 142 3.09 -2.42 3.06
N GLN A 143 4.23 -2.04 2.49
CA GLN A 143 5.02 -0.93 3.05
C GLN A 143 4.67 0.32 2.28
N THR A 144 3.95 1.22 2.94
CA THR A 144 4.02 2.65 2.61
C THR A 144 5.15 3.22 3.45
N ASP A 145 6.06 3.99 2.83
CA ASP A 145 6.87 4.92 3.60
C ASP A 145 5.92 5.79 4.44
N ASP A 146 6.31 6.15 5.68
CA ASP A 146 5.55 7.02 6.60
C ASP A 146 5.45 8.47 6.03
N GLU A 147 5.09 8.62 4.76
CA GLU A 147 4.88 9.88 4.08
C GLU A 147 3.51 10.42 4.46
N SER A 148 3.50 11.72 4.74
CA SER A 148 2.28 12.50 4.96
C SER A 148 2.47 13.85 4.32
N ILE A 149 1.38 14.44 3.82
CA ILE A 149 1.40 15.81 3.31
C ILE A 149 0.51 16.71 4.16
N ASP A 150 0.98 17.94 4.37
CA ASP A 150 0.20 19.01 5.00
C ASP A 150 -0.48 19.84 3.90
N VAL A 151 -1.80 19.99 3.98
CA VAL A 151 -2.60 20.81 3.08
C VAL A 151 -3.35 21.90 3.83
N ASN A 152 -3.67 22.98 3.11
CA ASN A 152 -4.33 24.14 3.71
C ASN A 152 -5.78 23.82 4.07
N VAL A 153 -6.22 24.34 5.22
CA VAL A 153 -7.63 24.28 5.64
C VAL A 153 -8.22 25.68 5.59
N TYR A 154 -9.46 25.77 5.13
CA TYR A 154 -10.27 26.97 5.20
C TYR A 154 -11.43 26.78 6.17
N ASN A 155 -11.87 27.82 6.87
CA ASN A 155 -13.04 27.73 7.72
C ASN A 155 -14.28 28.31 7.03
N ILE A 156 -15.34 27.52 6.90
CA ILE A 156 -16.65 27.99 6.45
C ILE A 156 -17.70 27.57 7.50
N GLY A 157 -18.18 28.55 8.27
CA GLY A 157 -19.24 28.31 9.26
C GLY A 157 -18.83 27.33 10.36
N GLY A 158 -17.55 27.30 10.76
CA GLY A 158 -17.04 26.39 11.78
C GLY A 158 -16.58 25.03 11.26
N LYS A 159 -16.69 24.76 9.95
CA LYS A 159 -16.24 23.51 9.33
C LYS A 159 -14.85 23.66 8.70
N SER A 160 -14.04 22.61 8.76
CA SER A 160 -12.74 22.53 8.10
C SER A 160 -12.93 22.13 6.65
N ILE A 161 -12.49 22.99 5.73
CA ILE A 161 -12.61 22.79 4.29
C ILE A 161 -11.23 22.54 3.70
N ILE A 162 -11.06 21.42 3.01
CA ILE A 162 -9.92 21.14 2.13
C ILE A 162 -10.36 21.23 0.67
N LEU A 163 -9.41 21.35 -0.25
CA LEU A 163 -9.72 21.28 -1.67
C LEU A 163 -9.86 19.82 -2.10
N MET A 164 -10.77 19.55 -3.04
CA MET A 164 -10.91 18.21 -3.61
C MET A 164 -9.60 17.73 -4.24
N ASP A 165 -8.85 18.65 -4.86
CA ASP A 165 -7.57 18.36 -5.51
C ASP A 165 -6.49 17.92 -4.49
N ASP A 166 -6.63 18.26 -3.20
CA ASP A 166 -5.72 17.77 -2.15
C ASP A 166 -5.82 16.24 -1.98
N LEU A 167 -6.95 15.63 -2.38
CA LEU A 167 -7.13 14.18 -2.39
C LEU A 167 -6.39 13.48 -3.54
N GLU A 168 -5.76 14.21 -4.47
CA GLU A 168 -4.83 13.59 -5.44
C GLU A 168 -3.72 12.81 -4.74
N TYR A 169 -3.45 13.15 -3.48
CA TYR A 169 -2.55 12.37 -2.63
C TYR A 169 -2.95 10.89 -2.52
N TYR A 170 -4.25 10.56 -2.53
CA TYR A 170 -4.80 9.21 -2.38
C TYR A 170 -5.31 8.56 -3.67
N GLY A 171 -5.36 9.29 -4.79
CA GLY A 171 -6.02 8.78 -5.97
C GLY A 171 -6.25 9.81 -7.07
N ASN A 172 -7.18 9.49 -7.97
CA ASN A 172 -7.45 10.34 -9.12
C ASN A 172 -8.55 11.35 -8.81
N VAL A 173 -8.25 12.64 -8.95
CA VAL A 173 -9.26 13.69 -8.97
C VAL A 173 -9.54 14.08 -10.43
N THR A 174 -10.77 13.82 -10.89
CA THR A 174 -11.16 14.03 -12.28
C THR A 174 -12.28 15.06 -12.40
N TRP A 175 -12.03 16.12 -13.17
CA TRP A 175 -13.01 17.13 -13.53
C TRP A 175 -13.75 16.78 -14.83
N TYR A 176 -15.09 16.74 -14.78
CA TYR A 176 -15.96 16.51 -15.93
C TYR A 176 -16.74 17.79 -16.29
N PRO A 177 -16.21 18.64 -17.19
CA PRO A 177 -16.79 19.96 -17.47
C PRO A 177 -18.22 19.89 -18.02
N GLU A 178 -18.49 18.98 -18.97
CA GLU A 178 -19.81 18.84 -19.59
C GLU A 178 -20.89 18.37 -18.62
N LYS A 179 -20.49 17.58 -17.62
CA LYS A 179 -21.40 17.04 -16.58
C LYS A 179 -21.45 17.93 -15.34
N ARG A 180 -20.66 19.01 -15.29
CA ARG A 180 -20.51 19.89 -14.12
C ARG A 180 -20.26 19.08 -12.84
N LYS A 181 -19.35 18.11 -12.88
CA LYS A 181 -19.02 17.30 -11.69
C LYS A 181 -17.52 17.06 -11.55
N ILE A 182 -17.08 16.95 -10.31
CA ILE A 182 -15.73 16.50 -9.96
C ILE A 182 -15.85 15.19 -9.19
N CYS A 183 -14.99 14.24 -9.50
CA CYS A 183 -14.93 12.95 -8.82
C CYS A 183 -13.53 12.75 -8.24
N PHE A 184 -13.47 12.33 -6.99
CA PHE A 184 -12.32 11.60 -6.47
C PHE A 184 -12.64 10.12 -6.59
N ASP A 185 -11.76 9.39 -7.27
CA ASP A 185 -11.76 7.93 -7.30
C ASP A 185 -10.44 7.49 -6.67
N TYR A 186 -10.54 6.78 -5.54
CA TYR A 186 -9.38 6.25 -4.84
C TYR A 186 -8.55 5.37 -5.77
N VAL A 187 -7.23 5.54 -5.74
CA VAL A 187 -6.28 4.67 -6.43
C VAL A 187 -5.20 4.30 -5.45
N SER A 188 -5.01 3.00 -5.24
CA SER A 188 -3.83 2.52 -4.53
C SER A 188 -2.58 3.20 -5.07
N PRO A 189 -1.78 3.91 -4.24
CA PRO A 189 -0.43 4.26 -4.65
C PRO A 189 0.31 2.99 -5.09
N SER A 190 1.40 3.15 -5.83
CA SER A 190 2.27 2.02 -6.17
C SER A 190 2.85 1.42 -4.87
N TYR A 191 2.17 0.42 -4.32
CA TYR A 191 2.60 -0.35 -3.16
C TYR A 191 3.72 -1.30 -3.57
N TYR A 192 4.71 -1.49 -2.71
CA TYR A 192 5.36 -2.79 -2.68
C TYR A 192 4.40 -3.76 -2.00
N LYS A 193 3.58 -4.46 -2.79
CA LYS A 193 2.70 -5.50 -2.26
C LYS A 193 3.51 -6.78 -2.12
N ILE A 194 3.81 -7.13 -0.87
CA ILE A 194 4.43 -8.41 -0.52
C ILE A 194 3.33 -9.30 0.04
N TRP A 195 3.29 -10.56 -0.38
CA TRP A 195 2.49 -11.56 0.30
C TRP A 195 3.30 -12.83 0.52
N ASP A 196 3.03 -13.48 1.63
CA ASP A 196 3.64 -14.73 2.06
C ASP A 196 2.56 -15.79 2.29
N LEU A 197 2.70 -16.94 1.64
CA LEU A 197 2.00 -18.17 2.00
C LEU A 197 2.93 -19.02 2.85
N LYS A 198 2.61 -19.14 4.14
CA LYS A 198 3.41 -19.89 5.12
C LYS A 198 2.72 -21.17 5.53
N ILE A 199 3.50 -22.23 5.70
CA ILE A 199 3.00 -23.50 6.25
C ILE A 199 3.24 -23.51 7.76
N LYS A 200 2.16 -23.59 8.55
CA LYS A 200 2.24 -23.73 10.01
C LYS A 200 3.04 -24.99 10.38
N ARG A 201 4.07 -24.82 11.19
CA ARG A 201 4.83 -25.93 11.80
C ARG A 201 3.91 -26.72 12.72
N GLN A 202 3.94 -28.04 12.60
CA GLN A 202 3.31 -28.94 13.58
C GLN A 202 4.27 -29.19 14.74
N GLU A 203 3.73 -29.21 15.97
CA GLU A 203 4.51 -29.50 17.18
C GLU A 203 4.97 -30.96 17.20
N GLU A 204 4.08 -31.89 16.83
CA GLU A 204 4.37 -33.32 16.71
C GLU A 204 4.55 -33.67 15.23
N ARG A 205 5.77 -34.10 14.85
CA ARG A 205 6.13 -34.49 13.48
C ARG A 205 6.86 -35.82 13.50
N ASP A 206 6.47 -36.74 12.62
CA ASP A 206 7.23 -37.97 12.38
C ASP A 206 8.33 -37.70 11.35
N VAL A 207 9.55 -37.56 11.86
CA VAL A 207 10.78 -37.30 11.09
C VAL A 207 11.74 -38.50 11.12
N SER A 208 11.21 -39.72 11.27
CA SER A 208 12.02 -40.93 11.48
C SER A 208 12.52 -41.64 10.22
N LYS A 209 12.24 -41.10 9.03
CA LYS A 209 12.50 -41.76 7.75
C LYS A 209 13.45 -40.96 6.89
N ASP A 210 14.35 -41.66 6.22
CA ASP A 210 15.20 -41.05 5.21
C ASP A 210 14.36 -40.50 4.04
N ILE A 211 14.64 -39.27 3.63
CA ILE A 211 13.99 -38.60 2.50
C ILE A 211 15.02 -38.00 1.54
N SER A 212 14.62 -37.97 0.27
CA SER A 212 15.38 -37.31 -0.81
C SER A 212 14.53 -36.33 -1.62
N ASP A 213 13.24 -36.23 -1.31
CA ASP A 213 12.27 -35.47 -2.09
C ASP A 213 11.24 -34.77 -1.19
N PHE A 214 10.56 -33.76 -1.73
CA PHE A 214 9.40 -33.14 -1.10
C PHE A 214 8.46 -32.56 -2.16
N ALA A 215 7.21 -32.37 -1.80
CA ALA A 215 6.25 -31.68 -2.65
C ALA A 215 5.25 -30.89 -1.82
N VAL A 216 4.80 -29.76 -2.35
CA VAL A 216 3.68 -28.99 -1.82
C VAL A 216 2.82 -28.47 -2.97
N GLU A 217 1.51 -28.53 -2.81
CA GLU A 217 0.55 -27.86 -3.65
C GLU A 217 -0.39 -27.03 -2.78
N PHE A 218 -0.42 -25.72 -3.01
CA PHE A 218 -1.43 -24.81 -2.49
C PHE A 218 -2.55 -24.69 -3.53
N LYS A 219 -3.79 -24.90 -3.11
CA LYS A 219 -4.96 -24.79 -3.97
C LYS A 219 -6.02 -23.90 -3.34
N ARG A 220 -6.36 -22.80 -4.00
CA ARG A 220 -7.38 -21.86 -3.54
C ARG A 220 -8.76 -22.52 -3.52
N THR A 221 -9.51 -22.38 -2.42
CA THR A 221 -10.85 -22.99 -2.24
C THR A 221 -11.99 -21.98 -2.02
N GLY A 222 -11.67 -20.68 -1.94
CA GLY A 222 -12.61 -19.56 -1.78
C GLY A 222 -12.35 -18.74 -0.51
N ASN A 223 -12.82 -17.48 -0.44
CA ASN A 223 -12.60 -16.56 0.69
C ASN A 223 -11.12 -16.47 1.15
N ASN A 224 -10.18 -16.41 0.20
CA ASN A 224 -8.72 -16.37 0.45
C ASN A 224 -8.17 -17.57 1.24
N LYS A 225 -8.85 -18.72 1.18
CA LYS A 225 -8.39 -19.98 1.77
C LYS A 225 -7.65 -20.85 0.76
N PHE A 226 -6.69 -21.61 1.26
CA PHE A 226 -5.91 -22.60 0.54
C PHE A 226 -6.00 -23.96 1.21
N ASP A 227 -6.33 -24.97 0.42
CA ASP A 227 -6.04 -26.35 0.75
C ASP A 227 -4.58 -26.65 0.41
N ILE A 228 -3.96 -27.52 1.21
CA ILE A 228 -2.57 -27.94 1.01
C ILE A 228 -2.51 -29.45 0.81
N THR A 229 -1.85 -29.86 -0.27
CA THR A 229 -1.36 -31.23 -0.44
C THR A 229 0.15 -31.21 -0.24
N GLU A 230 0.69 -32.12 0.57
CA GLU A 230 2.10 -32.12 0.93
C GLU A 230 2.70 -33.52 0.99
N LYS A 231 4.01 -33.59 0.72
CA LYS A 231 4.87 -34.76 0.88
C LYS A 231 6.17 -34.32 1.52
N ASN A 232 6.57 -34.98 2.61
CA ASN A 232 7.84 -34.76 3.32
C ASN A 232 8.06 -33.33 3.85
N ILE A 233 7.03 -32.47 3.85
CA ILE A 233 7.12 -31.09 4.35
C ILE A 233 7.39 -31.05 5.86
N GLN A 234 7.09 -32.12 6.61
CA GLN A 234 7.34 -32.17 8.05
C GLN A 234 8.84 -32.11 8.42
N TYR A 235 9.76 -32.31 7.47
CA TYR A 235 11.20 -32.13 7.67
C TYR A 235 11.66 -30.68 7.44
N LEU A 236 10.82 -29.85 6.80
CA LEU A 236 11.13 -28.47 6.47
C LEU A 236 10.51 -27.54 7.52
N THR A 237 11.22 -26.49 7.92
CA THR A 237 10.68 -25.41 8.76
C THR A 237 10.67 -24.09 8.01
N ASP A 238 9.82 -23.17 8.47
CA ASP A 238 9.69 -21.83 7.89
C ASP A 238 9.43 -21.82 6.38
N PHE A 239 8.69 -22.84 5.91
CA PHE A 239 8.36 -22.96 4.50
C PHE A 239 7.44 -21.82 4.08
N THR A 240 7.95 -20.96 3.23
CA THR A 240 7.28 -19.72 2.79
C THR A 240 7.37 -19.60 1.28
N VAL A 241 6.24 -19.26 0.66
CA VAL A 241 6.19 -18.77 -0.72
C VAL A 241 5.89 -17.28 -0.67
N THR A 242 6.81 -16.47 -1.16
CA THR A 242 6.75 -15.02 -1.15
C THR A 242 6.54 -14.50 -2.56
N TRP A 243 5.76 -13.45 -2.71
CA TRP A 243 5.79 -12.59 -3.89
C TRP A 243 6.09 -11.18 -3.46
N ASP A 244 6.96 -10.55 -4.22
CA ASP A 244 7.37 -9.17 -4.06
C ASP A 244 7.38 -8.55 -5.46
N GLU A 245 6.78 -7.37 -5.62
CA GLU A 245 6.74 -6.69 -6.93
C GLU A 245 8.13 -6.40 -7.51
N GLU A 246 9.19 -6.27 -6.69
CA GLU A 246 10.56 -6.11 -7.19
C GLU A 246 11.26 -7.43 -7.49
N ARG A 247 11.01 -8.45 -6.66
CA ARG A 247 11.79 -9.71 -6.65
C ARG A 247 11.04 -10.87 -7.29
N ASN A 248 9.81 -10.64 -7.73
CA ASN A 248 8.85 -11.62 -8.21
C ASN A 248 8.63 -12.76 -7.19
N LEU A 249 8.11 -13.90 -7.64
CA LEU A 249 7.91 -15.07 -6.79
C LEU A 249 9.27 -15.59 -6.27
N MET A 250 9.28 -16.01 -5.01
CA MET A 250 10.35 -16.76 -4.35
C MET A 250 9.70 -17.85 -3.48
N PHE A 251 10.39 -18.95 -3.23
CA PHE A 251 10.07 -19.78 -2.07
C PHE A 251 11.32 -20.12 -1.29
N GLY A 252 11.16 -20.32 0.01
CA GLY A 252 12.26 -20.71 0.88
C GLY A 252 11.81 -21.58 2.03
N PHE A 253 12.78 -22.30 2.60
CA PHE A 253 12.60 -23.14 3.76
C PHE A 253 13.93 -23.38 4.47
N GLN A 254 13.83 -23.98 5.65
CA GLN A 254 14.94 -24.32 6.51
C GLN A 254 15.00 -25.84 6.73
N LEU A 255 16.22 -26.37 6.80
CA LEU A 255 16.53 -27.70 7.34
C LEU A 255 17.25 -27.54 8.67
N GLU A 256 16.60 -27.95 9.76
CA GLU A 256 17.16 -27.91 11.12
C GLU A 256 18.19 -29.03 11.33
N MET A 257 19.19 -28.81 12.19
CA MET A 257 20.25 -29.79 12.48
C MET A 257 19.72 -31.13 13.01
N ASN A 258 18.54 -31.15 13.63
CA ASN A 258 17.95 -32.34 14.24
C ASN A 258 17.34 -33.33 13.22
N VAL A 259 17.28 -32.97 11.93
CA VAL A 259 16.80 -33.85 10.85
C VAL A 259 17.86 -34.08 9.78
N MET A 260 19.12 -33.72 10.04
CA MET A 260 20.19 -33.77 9.03
C MET A 260 20.54 -35.20 8.60
N ASP A 261 20.43 -36.18 9.50
CA ASP A 261 20.71 -37.58 9.19
C ASP A 261 19.63 -38.12 8.23
N GLU A 262 18.36 -37.91 8.55
CA GLU A 262 17.23 -38.35 7.73
C GLU A 262 17.08 -37.56 6.42
N THR A 263 17.67 -36.37 6.34
CA THR A 263 17.66 -35.52 5.13
C THR A 263 19.00 -35.47 4.40
N GLU A 264 19.95 -36.37 4.69
CA GLU A 264 21.31 -36.33 4.11
C GLU A 264 21.29 -36.23 2.58
N GLU A 265 20.49 -37.08 1.92
CA GLU A 265 20.39 -37.10 0.45
C GLU A 265 19.77 -35.81 -0.09
N LEU A 266 18.67 -35.35 0.52
CA LEU A 266 18.01 -34.10 0.16
C LEU A 266 18.95 -32.90 0.36
N HIS A 267 19.62 -32.80 1.51
CA HIS A 267 20.55 -31.72 1.83
C HIS A 267 21.74 -31.70 0.87
N SER A 268 22.30 -32.86 0.52
CA SER A 268 23.37 -32.98 -0.47
C SER A 268 22.91 -32.48 -1.85
N MET A 269 21.69 -32.85 -2.26
CA MET A 269 21.10 -32.37 -3.51
C MET A 269 20.89 -30.85 -3.50
N LEU A 270 20.31 -30.30 -2.44
CA LEU A 270 20.05 -28.86 -2.31
C LEU A 270 21.34 -28.04 -2.33
N ASN A 271 22.43 -28.52 -1.71
CA ASN A 271 23.73 -27.86 -1.78
C ASN A 271 24.31 -27.82 -3.21
N LYS A 272 24.01 -28.82 -4.04
CA LYS A 272 24.35 -28.82 -5.47
C LYS A 272 23.45 -27.90 -6.30
N MET A 273 22.47 -27.22 -5.72
CA MET A 273 21.65 -26.24 -6.44
C MET A 273 22.15 -24.81 -6.22
N LEU A 274 22.99 -24.57 -5.20
CA LEU A 274 23.37 -23.22 -4.78
C LEU A 274 24.13 -22.45 -5.87
N ASN A 275 23.65 -21.26 -6.19
CA ASN A 275 24.42 -20.26 -6.93
C ASN A 275 25.26 -19.40 -5.99
N GLN A 276 24.77 -19.18 -4.76
CA GLN A 276 25.45 -18.44 -3.71
C GLN A 276 25.38 -19.22 -2.39
N ASP A 277 26.51 -19.33 -1.69
CA ASP A 277 26.56 -19.92 -0.34
C ASP A 277 26.17 -18.89 0.74
N ARG A 278 26.09 -19.35 1.99
CA ARG A 278 25.71 -18.51 3.14
C ARG A 278 26.71 -17.37 3.42
N GLU A 279 27.96 -17.51 3.00
CA GLU A 279 28.98 -16.47 3.11
C GLU A 279 28.91 -15.44 1.96
N GLY A 280 28.00 -15.65 1.00
CA GLY A 280 27.80 -14.78 -0.15
C GLY A 280 28.71 -15.12 -1.34
N ASN A 281 29.53 -16.18 -1.25
CA ASN A 281 30.39 -16.59 -2.34
C ASN A 281 29.59 -17.25 -3.46
N LYS A 282 30.00 -17.01 -4.70
CA LYS A 282 29.45 -17.69 -5.87
C LYS A 282 29.89 -19.16 -5.88
N VAL A 283 28.95 -20.08 -6.01
CA VAL A 283 29.18 -21.53 -6.01
C VAL A 283 29.01 -22.10 -7.42
N GLN A 284 27.84 -21.90 -8.04
CA GLN A 284 27.55 -22.34 -9.40
C GLN A 284 27.10 -21.20 -10.31
N GLU A 285 27.50 -21.25 -11.58
CA GLU A 285 27.19 -20.18 -12.56
C GLU A 285 25.85 -20.35 -13.30
N GLY A 286 25.16 -21.50 -13.16
CA GLY A 286 23.91 -21.79 -13.87
C GLY A 286 22.85 -22.46 -13.00
N THR A 287 21.68 -22.73 -13.58
CA THR A 287 20.51 -23.31 -12.88
C THR A 287 19.98 -24.59 -13.52
N ASP A 288 20.74 -25.23 -14.42
CA ASP A 288 20.30 -26.46 -15.09
C ASP A 288 20.00 -27.57 -14.08
N PHE A 289 20.91 -27.80 -13.14
CA PHE A 289 20.76 -28.85 -12.12
C PHE A 289 19.50 -28.64 -11.26
N VAL A 290 19.24 -27.42 -10.81
CA VAL A 290 18.03 -27.14 -10.01
C VAL A 290 16.76 -27.28 -10.84
N ASN A 291 16.75 -26.88 -12.11
CA ASN A 291 15.58 -27.01 -12.97
C ASN A 291 15.30 -28.46 -13.43
N GLU A 292 16.28 -29.37 -13.32
CA GLU A 292 16.08 -30.81 -13.51
C GLU A 292 15.35 -31.47 -12.32
N HIS A 293 15.59 -30.96 -11.10
CA HIS A 293 15.17 -31.59 -9.84
C HIS A 293 14.05 -30.84 -9.12
N ILE A 294 13.86 -29.55 -9.39
CA ILE A 294 12.79 -28.73 -8.82
C ILE A 294 11.90 -28.20 -9.94
N LYS A 295 10.60 -28.49 -9.82
CA LYS A 295 9.56 -27.97 -10.71
C LYS A 295 8.60 -27.11 -9.91
N VAL A 296 8.43 -25.88 -10.37
CA VAL A 296 7.45 -24.94 -9.81
C VAL A 296 6.46 -24.54 -10.88
N SER A 297 5.18 -24.49 -10.51
CA SER A 297 4.14 -23.97 -11.37
C SER A 297 3.15 -23.10 -10.61
N VAL A 298 2.69 -22.04 -11.28
CA VAL A 298 1.61 -21.16 -10.82
C VAL A 298 0.48 -21.26 -11.82
N ASN A 299 -0.73 -21.58 -11.36
CA ASN A 299 -1.89 -21.83 -12.22
C ASN A 299 -1.62 -22.85 -13.35
N GLY A 300 -0.72 -23.82 -13.10
CA GLY A 300 -0.28 -24.83 -14.07
C GLY A 300 0.77 -24.36 -15.09
N ILE A 301 1.19 -23.09 -15.04
CA ILE A 301 2.28 -22.54 -15.86
C ILE A 301 3.61 -22.79 -15.13
N TYR A 302 4.54 -23.49 -15.77
CA TYR A 302 5.86 -23.76 -15.20
C TYR A 302 6.74 -22.51 -15.24
N ILE A 303 7.40 -22.23 -14.13
CA ILE A 303 8.34 -21.12 -13.98
C ILE A 303 9.74 -21.67 -13.62
N PRO A 304 10.79 -21.30 -14.37
CA PRO A 304 12.14 -21.82 -14.11
C PRO A 304 12.80 -21.10 -12.95
N VAL A 305 13.65 -21.83 -12.22
CA VAL A 305 14.53 -21.27 -11.20
C VAL A 305 15.66 -20.51 -11.88
N THR A 306 15.88 -19.26 -11.46
CA THR A 306 16.93 -18.36 -11.95
C THR A 306 18.08 -18.19 -10.98
N PHE A 307 17.84 -18.42 -9.70
CA PHE A 307 18.87 -18.31 -8.67
C PHE A 307 18.51 -19.11 -7.42
N VAL A 308 19.52 -19.70 -6.78
CA VAL A 308 19.38 -20.33 -5.46
C VAL A 308 20.42 -19.76 -4.50
N ARG A 309 19.93 -19.22 -3.38
CA ARG A 309 20.76 -18.70 -2.30
C ARG A 309 20.72 -19.62 -1.09
N GLY A 310 21.89 -19.99 -0.61
CA GLY A 310 22.08 -20.66 0.67
C GLY A 310 22.14 -19.63 1.79
N GLY A 311 21.54 -19.94 2.92
CA GLY A 311 21.65 -19.18 4.16
C GLY A 311 21.83 -20.11 5.34
N GLY A 312 21.76 -19.56 6.54
CA GLY A 312 21.76 -20.34 7.76
C GLY A 312 22.29 -19.58 8.96
N GLY A 313 22.13 -20.20 10.12
CA GLY A 313 22.43 -19.64 11.43
C GLY A 313 21.71 -20.50 12.48
N ASN A 314 22.04 -20.34 13.76
CA ASN A 314 21.27 -20.92 14.88
C ASN A 314 20.87 -22.41 14.74
N GLY A 315 21.66 -23.22 14.02
CA GLY A 315 21.39 -24.64 13.86
C GLY A 315 20.45 -25.04 12.72
N HIS A 316 20.33 -24.22 11.67
CA HIS A 316 19.60 -24.57 10.45
C HIS A 316 20.37 -24.16 9.17
N SER A 317 20.08 -24.85 8.08
CA SER A 317 20.50 -24.50 6.71
C SER A 317 19.29 -23.93 5.96
N ASP A 318 19.46 -22.77 5.33
CA ASP A 318 18.37 -22.11 4.60
C ASP A 318 18.56 -22.25 3.10
N PHE A 319 17.46 -22.40 2.38
CA PHE A 319 17.46 -22.43 0.92
C PHE A 319 16.38 -21.48 0.40
N TYR A 320 16.77 -20.55 -0.47
CA TYR A 320 15.88 -19.58 -1.11
C TYR A 320 15.98 -19.72 -2.63
N PHE A 321 14.84 -19.93 -3.28
CA PHE A 321 14.71 -20.15 -4.72
C PHE A 321 14.00 -18.98 -5.37
N TYR A 322 14.61 -18.40 -6.39
CA TYR A 322 14.09 -17.26 -7.16
C TYR A 322 13.72 -17.71 -8.57
N PHE A 323 12.69 -17.10 -9.15
CA PHE A 323 12.09 -17.55 -10.41
C PHE A 323 12.09 -16.48 -11.49
N ASP A 324 12.02 -16.92 -12.74
CA ASP A 324 11.57 -16.09 -13.86
C ASP A 324 10.04 -16.20 -13.96
N THR A 325 9.35 -15.12 -13.58
CA THR A 325 7.88 -15.05 -13.60
C THR A 325 7.33 -14.37 -14.85
N SER A 326 8.16 -14.03 -15.84
CA SER A 326 7.71 -13.32 -17.06
C SER A 326 6.60 -14.06 -17.83
N SER A 327 6.54 -15.40 -17.69
CA SER A 327 5.47 -16.22 -18.26
C SER A 327 4.10 -16.05 -17.57
N LEU A 328 4.05 -15.38 -16.42
CA LEU A 328 2.84 -15.16 -15.63
C LEU A 328 2.20 -13.79 -15.90
N ASP A 329 2.92 -12.81 -16.45
CA ASP A 329 2.50 -11.39 -16.58
C ASP A 329 1.12 -11.19 -17.24
N GLU A 330 0.73 -12.08 -18.16
CA GLU A 330 -0.57 -12.01 -18.84
C GLU A 330 -1.73 -12.60 -18.00
N THR A 331 -1.41 -13.44 -17.00
CA THR A 331 -2.36 -14.30 -16.28
C THR A 331 -2.41 -14.05 -14.77
N VAL A 332 -1.38 -13.46 -14.18
CA VAL A 332 -1.27 -13.15 -12.75
C VAL A 332 -0.85 -11.69 -12.63
N LYS A 333 -1.80 -10.83 -12.27
CA LYS A 333 -1.60 -9.39 -12.05
C LYS A 333 -1.72 -9.03 -10.59
N GLU A 334 -2.53 -9.79 -9.86
CA GLU A 334 -2.74 -9.62 -8.42
C GLU A 334 -2.76 -10.98 -7.71
N PHE A 335 -2.60 -10.97 -6.39
CA PHE A 335 -2.65 -12.18 -5.57
C PHE A 335 -3.92 -13.02 -5.81
N ASP A 336 -5.05 -12.37 -6.10
CA ASP A 336 -6.33 -13.03 -6.30
C ASP A 336 -6.43 -13.83 -7.61
N ASP A 337 -5.53 -13.58 -8.56
CA ASP A 337 -5.40 -14.40 -9.76
C ASP A 337 -4.80 -15.78 -9.48
N ILE A 338 -4.13 -15.96 -8.33
CA ILE A 338 -3.45 -17.22 -7.99
C ILE A 338 -4.45 -18.25 -7.46
N GLN A 339 -4.67 -19.30 -8.25
CA GLN A 339 -5.52 -20.44 -7.93
C GLN A 339 -4.72 -21.63 -7.43
N THR A 340 -3.54 -21.88 -7.99
CA THR A 340 -2.66 -22.98 -7.58
C THR A 340 -1.21 -22.60 -7.60
N ILE A 341 -0.45 -23.05 -6.59
CA ILE A 341 1.02 -23.05 -6.61
C ILE A 341 1.47 -24.48 -6.28
N ALA A 342 2.24 -25.10 -7.16
CA ALA A 342 2.78 -26.44 -6.95
C ALA A 342 4.31 -26.41 -7.04
N ILE A 343 4.98 -26.99 -6.04
CA ILE A 343 6.43 -27.13 -5.93
C ILE A 343 6.72 -28.61 -5.71
N GLU A 344 7.54 -29.18 -6.58
CA GLU A 344 7.99 -30.57 -6.49
C GLU A 344 9.51 -30.63 -6.60
N CYS A 345 10.15 -31.21 -5.59
CA CYS A 345 11.58 -31.51 -5.57
C CYS A 345 11.76 -33.03 -5.62
N LYS A 346 12.57 -33.53 -6.56
CA LYS A 346 12.80 -34.96 -6.81
C LYS A 346 14.23 -35.24 -7.23
#